data_AF-A0A2H0DL24-F1
#
_entry.id   AF-A0A2H0DL24-F1
#
_cell.length_a   1.000
_cell.length_b   1.000
_cell.length_c   1.000
_cell.angle_alpha   90.00
_cell.angle_beta   90.00
_cell.angle_gamma   90.00
#
_symmetry.space_group_name_H-M   'P 1'
#
loop_
_entity.id
_entity.type
_entity.pdbx_description
1 polymer ?
#
loop_
_entity_poly.entity_id
_entity_poly.type
_entity_poly.pdbx_seq_one_letter_code
_entity_poly.pdbx_strand_id
1 'polypeptide(L)'
;KSFYLTRSSYGKQRGGSFNPANEGVRIDFERNITGAQARLKNVAVHNKDYLAILKKYDGPETFFYMDPPYPGTYNLHDFGFKEEQFLRAIKGLKAKWIVSYTAERAKVFKGYHVYRVKRRNQMRGPGGNQEWITELMVSNFPLESLHLYIEKQLTATPEGDEATASDLPFLDDIDDLEKINSPFVSPGGKRMMARKIIELLPEHKAYVEPFAGAGHVLFHKAPSEVEALNDVNADLIFAYRFVKRMTDADLAWLKSQSWVISEKRARDLFELKPRTPRERFYRFAFLNKAHYWGRTYVREGLRRSPTSPHRVGATIGGLDALPKVRERLAKVRMHNEDWKQVVARYDAPDTLFFIDPPYPSHWPKEKGPLAGKWFDDAELVRVLKGLKGRFILSYELEKAAAFKDFRRTRIKTVHTGTHQLGNRRKYELLVSNFSLK
;
A
#
# COMPACT_ATOMS: atom_id res chain seq x y z
N LYS A 1 29.68 0.99 -21.23
CA LYS A 1 29.05 1.20 -22.56
C LYS A 1 27.60 0.68 -22.61
N SER A 2 27.33 -0.63 -22.74
CA SER A 2 25.96 -1.17 -23.02
C SER A 2 24.83 -0.69 -22.08
N PHE A 3 25.02 -0.75 -20.75
CA PHE A 3 24.00 -0.28 -19.80
C PHE A 3 23.68 1.21 -19.96
N TYR A 4 24.71 2.05 -20.08
CA TYR A 4 24.56 3.49 -20.28
C TYR A 4 23.72 3.79 -21.52
N LEU A 5 24.07 3.19 -22.66
CA LEU A 5 23.30 3.33 -23.91
C LEU A 5 21.86 2.82 -23.77
N THR A 6 21.63 1.75 -23.00
CA THR A 6 20.28 1.21 -22.73
C THR A 6 19.43 2.14 -21.85
N ARG A 7 20.06 3.00 -21.03
CA ARG A 7 19.37 4.02 -20.22
C ARG A 7 19.25 5.37 -20.93
N SER A 8 20.19 5.75 -21.80
CA SER A 8 20.21 7.05 -22.49
C SER A 8 19.43 7.07 -23.81
N SER A 9 19.28 5.93 -24.49
CA SER A 9 18.52 5.79 -25.76
C SER A 9 17.12 5.19 -25.55
N TYR A 10 16.27 5.25 -26.57
CA TYR A 10 14.95 4.61 -26.58
C TYR A 10 15.03 3.08 -26.77
N GLY A 11 15.68 2.36 -25.84
CA GLY A 11 15.61 0.90 -25.65
C GLY A 11 15.99 0.04 -26.88
N LYS A 12 15.07 -0.05 -27.85
CA LYS A 12 15.23 -0.64 -29.20
C LYS A 12 16.30 0.06 -30.06
N GLN A 13 16.59 1.34 -29.83
CA GLN A 13 17.55 2.13 -30.62
C GLN A 13 18.93 2.28 -29.95
N ARG A 14 19.52 1.18 -29.46
CA ARG A 14 20.82 1.21 -28.76
C ARG A 14 21.93 1.79 -29.64
N GLY A 15 22.38 3.01 -29.33
CA GLY A 15 23.43 3.71 -30.06
C GLY A 15 22.97 4.43 -31.33
N GLY A 16 21.67 4.37 -31.68
CA GLY A 16 21.08 5.07 -32.82
C GLY A 16 20.15 6.22 -32.47
N SER A 17 19.88 6.47 -31.18
CA SER A 17 19.12 7.64 -30.72
C SER A 17 19.45 8.04 -29.29
N PHE A 18 18.97 9.22 -28.89
CA PHE A 18 18.98 9.73 -27.53
C PHE A 18 17.54 10.03 -27.11
N ASN A 19 17.21 9.86 -25.83
CA ASN A 19 15.94 10.29 -25.25
C ASN A 19 16.12 11.63 -24.52
N PRO A 20 15.58 12.76 -25.03
CA PRO A 20 15.74 14.08 -24.43
C PRO A 20 15.28 14.17 -22.97
N ALA A 21 14.28 13.36 -22.57
CA ALA A 21 13.83 13.29 -21.18
C ALA A 21 14.85 12.65 -20.20
N ASN A 22 16.04 12.27 -20.67
CA ASN A 22 17.19 11.86 -19.85
C ASN A 22 18.31 12.92 -19.84
N GLU A 23 18.16 14.06 -20.52
CA GLU A 23 19.17 15.12 -20.55
C GLU A 23 19.30 15.79 -19.17
N GLY A 24 20.54 16.02 -18.72
CA GLY A 24 20.85 16.44 -17.34
C GLY A 24 20.56 15.39 -16.25
N VAL A 25 19.87 14.28 -16.55
CA VAL A 25 19.47 13.28 -15.54
C VAL A 25 20.64 12.36 -15.20
N ARG A 26 21.18 12.49 -13.98
CA ARG A 26 22.24 11.60 -13.45
C ARG A 26 21.73 10.14 -13.42
N ILE A 27 22.34 9.29 -14.24
CA ILE A 27 22.12 7.83 -14.21
C ILE A 27 22.82 7.26 -12.96
N ASP A 28 22.08 7.15 -11.86
CA ASP A 28 22.51 6.49 -10.62
C ASP A 28 22.62 4.97 -10.81
N PHE A 29 23.72 4.54 -11.45
CA PHE A 29 23.99 3.14 -11.74
C PHE A 29 24.27 2.33 -10.47
N GLU A 30 25.04 2.90 -9.54
CA GLU A 30 25.53 2.26 -8.33
C GLU A 30 24.37 1.76 -7.46
N ARG A 31 23.44 2.63 -7.06
CA ARG A 31 22.28 2.27 -6.25
C ARG A 31 21.40 1.19 -6.88
N ASN A 32 21.22 1.25 -8.21
CA ASN A 32 20.46 0.24 -8.96
C ASN A 32 21.17 -1.13 -8.92
N ILE A 33 22.50 -1.16 -9.06
CA ILE A 33 23.27 -2.40 -9.00
C ILE A 33 23.37 -2.97 -7.59
N THR A 34 23.59 -2.16 -6.55
CA THR A 34 23.61 -2.65 -5.15
C THR A 34 22.29 -3.32 -4.77
N GLY A 35 21.15 -2.72 -5.16
CA GLY A 35 19.83 -3.32 -4.96
C GLY A 35 19.64 -4.64 -5.72
N ALA A 36 20.06 -4.70 -7.00
CA ALA A 36 20.01 -5.91 -7.81
C ALA A 36 20.91 -7.02 -7.25
N GLN A 37 22.15 -6.69 -6.86
CA GLN A 37 23.13 -7.62 -6.28
C GLN A 37 22.59 -8.27 -5.00
N ALA A 38 22.00 -7.48 -4.08
CA ALA A 38 21.38 -7.99 -2.87
C ALA A 38 20.21 -8.94 -3.17
N ARG A 39 19.40 -8.65 -4.20
CA ARG A 39 18.26 -9.49 -4.62
C ARG A 39 18.67 -10.75 -5.38
N LEU A 40 19.81 -10.73 -6.09
CA LEU A 40 20.33 -11.82 -6.91
C LEU A 40 21.28 -12.77 -6.15
N LYS A 41 21.75 -12.41 -4.95
CA LYS A 41 22.70 -13.23 -4.16
C LYS A 41 22.35 -14.72 -4.05
N ASN A 42 21.06 -15.04 -3.99
CA ASN A 42 20.55 -16.42 -3.87
C ASN A 42 19.77 -16.86 -5.14
N VAL A 43 20.01 -16.26 -6.30
CA VAL A 43 19.30 -16.53 -7.56
C VAL A 43 20.23 -17.24 -8.55
N ALA A 44 19.87 -18.47 -8.94
CA ALA A 44 20.56 -19.17 -10.02
C ALA A 44 20.15 -18.57 -11.37
N VAL A 45 21.12 -17.94 -12.07
CA VAL A 45 20.95 -17.42 -13.43
C VAL A 45 21.38 -18.50 -14.43
N HIS A 46 20.56 -18.76 -15.44
CA HIS A 46 20.85 -19.75 -16.49
C HIS A 46 20.77 -19.11 -17.88
N ASN A 47 21.68 -19.53 -18.76
CA ASN A 47 21.56 -19.33 -20.20
C ASN A 47 21.33 -20.71 -20.84
N LYS A 48 20.07 -21.08 -21.04
CA LYS A 48 19.60 -22.37 -21.58
C LYS A 48 18.25 -22.19 -22.25
N ASP A 49 17.89 -23.14 -23.11
CA ASP A 49 16.52 -23.29 -23.61
C ASP A 49 15.50 -23.46 -22.47
N TYR A 50 14.30 -22.93 -22.65
CA TYR A 50 13.26 -22.90 -21.62
C TYR A 50 12.73 -24.31 -21.28
N LEU A 51 12.70 -25.26 -22.21
CA LEU A 51 12.26 -26.64 -21.96
C LEU A 51 13.25 -27.35 -21.03
N ALA A 52 14.54 -27.06 -21.14
CA ALA A 52 15.56 -27.57 -20.23
C ALA A 52 15.45 -26.97 -18.82
N ILE A 53 14.95 -25.72 -18.69
CA ILE A 53 14.65 -25.11 -17.39
C ILE A 53 13.39 -25.71 -16.78
N LEU A 54 12.29 -25.81 -17.54
CA LEU A 54 11.04 -26.43 -17.12
C LEU A 54 11.29 -27.87 -16.65
N LYS A 55 11.92 -28.72 -17.48
CA LYS A 55 12.25 -30.12 -17.14
C LYS A 55 13.16 -30.24 -15.91
N LYS A 56 14.07 -29.30 -15.68
CA LYS A 56 15.00 -29.34 -14.53
C LYS A 56 14.32 -28.98 -13.20
N TYR A 57 13.34 -28.08 -13.24
CA TYR A 57 12.76 -27.48 -12.03
C TYR A 57 11.31 -27.90 -11.74
N ASP A 58 10.63 -28.65 -12.63
CA ASP A 58 9.26 -29.09 -12.40
C ASP A 58 9.10 -29.95 -11.13
N GLY A 59 8.11 -29.60 -10.31
CA GLY A 59 7.83 -30.21 -9.02
C GLY A 59 6.73 -29.43 -8.27
N PRO A 60 6.05 -30.05 -7.28
CA PRO A 60 4.87 -29.46 -6.65
C PRO A 60 5.15 -28.16 -5.87
N GLU A 61 6.35 -28.04 -5.29
CA GLU A 61 6.80 -26.84 -4.57
C GLU A 61 7.35 -25.74 -5.51
N THR A 62 7.47 -26.01 -6.81
CA THR A 62 7.97 -25.04 -7.78
C THR A 62 6.86 -24.12 -8.26
N PHE A 63 7.21 -22.84 -8.41
CA PHE A 63 6.39 -21.85 -9.10
C PHE A 63 7.16 -21.28 -10.30
N PHE A 64 6.55 -21.34 -11.49
CA PHE A 64 7.07 -20.70 -12.70
C PHE A 64 6.28 -19.43 -13.04
N TYR A 65 6.97 -18.30 -13.17
CA TYR A 65 6.50 -17.16 -13.95
C TYR A 65 7.14 -17.25 -15.34
N MET A 66 6.34 -17.10 -16.40
CA MET A 66 6.78 -17.26 -17.78
C MET A 66 6.31 -16.07 -18.63
N ASP A 67 7.27 -15.39 -19.26
CA ASP A 67 7.04 -14.31 -20.23
C ASP A 67 7.66 -14.69 -21.58
N PRO A 68 7.01 -15.61 -22.34
CA PRO A 68 7.53 -16.10 -23.62
C PRO A 68 7.39 -15.07 -24.75
N PRO A 69 8.14 -15.20 -25.86
CA PRO A 69 8.01 -14.32 -27.02
C PRO A 69 6.56 -14.24 -27.54
N TYR A 70 6.05 -13.01 -27.69
CA TYR A 70 4.68 -12.74 -28.14
C TYR A 70 4.58 -12.82 -29.68
N PRO A 71 3.73 -13.72 -30.25
CA PRO A 71 3.58 -13.87 -31.69
C PRO A 71 3.13 -12.58 -32.38
N GLY A 72 3.73 -12.28 -33.55
CA GLY A 72 3.41 -11.07 -34.32
C GLY A 72 3.99 -9.77 -33.77
N THR A 73 4.67 -9.79 -32.61
CA THR A 73 5.38 -8.61 -32.07
C THR A 73 6.85 -8.59 -32.50
N TYR A 74 7.40 -7.38 -32.66
CA TYR A 74 8.73 -7.15 -33.21
C TYR A 74 9.85 -7.69 -32.29
N ASN A 75 10.48 -8.80 -32.69
CA ASN A 75 11.48 -9.50 -31.88
C ASN A 75 12.89 -9.45 -32.49
N LEU A 76 13.82 -8.77 -31.80
CA LEU A 76 15.27 -8.87 -32.01
C LEU A 76 15.84 -10.25 -31.59
N HIS A 77 15.01 -11.13 -31.02
CA HIS A 77 15.39 -12.31 -30.26
C HIS A 77 14.42 -13.49 -30.46
N ASP A 78 13.78 -13.63 -31.64
CA ASP A 78 13.07 -14.88 -31.95
C ASP A 78 14.08 -15.98 -32.30
N PHE A 79 14.48 -16.74 -31.28
CA PHE A 79 15.37 -17.90 -31.41
C PHE A 79 14.63 -19.17 -31.86
N GLY A 80 13.54 -19.03 -32.62
CA GLY A 80 12.71 -20.14 -33.12
C GLY A 80 11.64 -20.59 -32.13
N PHE A 81 11.00 -19.65 -31.42
CA PHE A 81 9.99 -19.98 -30.43
C PHE A 81 8.71 -20.54 -31.08
N LYS A 82 8.33 -21.76 -30.69
CA LYS A 82 7.13 -22.44 -31.21
C LYS A 82 6.05 -22.51 -30.13
N GLU A 83 4.99 -21.72 -30.28
CA GLU A 83 3.89 -21.65 -29.30
C GLU A 83 3.31 -23.04 -28.99
N GLU A 84 3.08 -23.89 -30.00
CA GLU A 84 2.58 -25.27 -29.80
C GLU A 84 3.52 -26.14 -28.95
N GLN A 85 4.83 -25.87 -28.97
CA GLN A 85 5.82 -26.59 -28.17
C GLN A 85 5.77 -26.10 -26.71
N PHE A 86 5.64 -24.79 -26.52
CA PHE A 86 5.44 -24.17 -25.21
C PHE A 86 4.13 -24.63 -24.55
N LEU A 87 3.01 -24.61 -25.29
CA LEU A 87 1.70 -25.07 -24.80
C LEU A 87 1.70 -26.56 -24.43
N ARG A 88 2.43 -27.41 -25.19
CA ARG A 88 2.66 -28.81 -24.82
C ARG A 88 3.52 -28.96 -23.56
N ALA A 89 4.56 -28.12 -23.40
CA ALA A 89 5.44 -28.16 -22.23
C ALA A 89 4.70 -27.77 -20.94
N ILE A 90 3.97 -26.64 -20.92
CA ILE A 90 3.28 -26.16 -19.71
C ILE A 90 2.13 -27.09 -19.27
N LYS A 91 1.54 -27.85 -20.20
CA LYS A 91 0.48 -28.84 -19.93
C LYS A 91 0.97 -30.04 -19.10
N GLY A 92 2.26 -30.35 -19.15
CA GLY A 92 2.86 -31.48 -18.43
C GLY A 92 3.40 -31.16 -17.04
N LEU A 93 3.34 -29.89 -16.60
CA LEU A 93 4.00 -29.45 -15.37
C LEU A 93 3.20 -29.80 -14.11
N LYS A 94 3.90 -30.32 -13.11
CA LYS A 94 3.43 -30.48 -11.71
C LYS A 94 3.48 -29.16 -10.94
N ALA A 95 4.39 -28.27 -11.34
CA ALA A 95 4.57 -26.95 -10.78
C ALA A 95 3.35 -26.05 -11.02
N LYS A 96 3.09 -25.13 -10.08
CA LYS A 96 2.16 -24.02 -10.32
C LYS A 96 2.80 -23.02 -11.27
N TRP A 97 2.02 -22.45 -12.18
CA TRP A 97 2.56 -21.47 -13.12
C TRP A 97 1.61 -20.32 -13.46
N ILE A 98 2.21 -19.19 -13.84
CA ILE A 98 1.57 -18.05 -14.50
C ILE A 98 2.33 -17.72 -15.79
N VAL A 99 1.58 -17.50 -16.87
CA VAL A 99 2.08 -17.01 -18.17
C VAL A 99 1.51 -15.60 -18.45
N SER A 100 2.38 -14.63 -18.76
CA SER A 100 2.01 -13.35 -19.40
C SER A 100 1.97 -13.50 -20.93
N TYR A 101 0.90 -13.05 -21.59
CA TYR A 101 0.76 -13.21 -23.05
C TYR A 101 -0.24 -12.23 -23.70
N THR A 102 -0.30 -12.16 -25.04
CA THR A 102 -1.15 -11.17 -25.73
C THR A 102 -2.64 -11.55 -25.75
N ALA A 103 -3.53 -10.55 -25.74
CA ALA A 103 -4.98 -10.73 -25.60
C ALA A 103 -5.62 -11.52 -26.75
N GLU A 104 -5.06 -11.46 -27.95
CA GLU A 104 -5.57 -12.07 -29.18
C GLU A 104 -5.43 -13.60 -29.15
N ARG A 105 -4.42 -14.10 -28.43
CA ARG A 105 -4.11 -15.53 -28.35
C ARG A 105 -4.95 -16.29 -27.31
N ALA A 106 -5.89 -15.65 -26.61
CA ALA A 106 -6.66 -16.25 -25.49
C ALA A 106 -7.27 -17.63 -25.81
N LYS A 107 -7.65 -17.90 -27.07
CA LYS A 107 -8.19 -19.18 -27.53
C LYS A 107 -7.24 -20.37 -27.31
N VAL A 108 -5.92 -20.17 -27.34
CA VAL A 108 -4.93 -21.26 -27.23
C VAL A 108 -4.79 -21.83 -25.82
N PHE A 109 -5.29 -21.09 -24.81
CA PHE A 109 -5.28 -21.49 -23.40
C PHE A 109 -6.62 -22.07 -22.91
N LYS A 110 -7.47 -22.55 -23.82
CA LYS A 110 -8.75 -23.19 -23.46
C LYS A 110 -8.51 -24.37 -22.51
N GLY A 111 -9.09 -24.30 -21.31
CA GLY A 111 -8.92 -25.28 -20.23
C GLY A 111 -8.05 -24.82 -19.07
N TYR A 112 -7.41 -23.65 -19.17
CA TYR A 112 -6.71 -22.99 -18.06
C TYR A 112 -7.51 -21.80 -17.51
N HIS A 113 -7.09 -21.28 -16.37
CA HIS A 113 -7.64 -20.04 -15.83
C HIS A 113 -7.03 -18.85 -16.60
N VAL A 114 -7.83 -18.17 -17.41
CA VAL A 114 -7.41 -17.03 -18.24
C VAL A 114 -8.00 -15.74 -17.67
N TYR A 115 -7.14 -14.77 -17.39
CA TYR A 115 -7.49 -13.47 -16.83
C TYR A 115 -7.01 -12.36 -17.77
N ARG A 116 -7.84 -11.34 -18.01
CA ARG A 116 -7.43 -10.12 -18.73
C ARG A 116 -6.96 -9.06 -17.75
N VAL A 117 -5.84 -8.42 -18.05
CA VAL A 117 -5.22 -7.36 -17.25
C VAL A 117 -4.94 -6.16 -18.15
N LYS A 118 -5.48 -4.99 -17.79
CA LYS A 118 -5.14 -3.72 -18.46
C LYS A 118 -3.84 -3.16 -17.86
N ARG A 119 -2.91 -2.68 -18.69
CA ARG A 119 -1.72 -1.92 -18.27
C ARG A 119 -1.40 -0.78 -19.22
N ARG A 120 -0.79 0.31 -18.73
CA ARG A 120 -0.22 1.38 -19.57
C ARG A 120 0.90 0.79 -20.46
N ASN A 121 0.97 1.20 -21.72
CA ASN A 121 1.99 0.73 -22.67
C ASN A 121 3.38 1.28 -22.31
N GLN A 122 4.28 0.42 -21.79
CA GLN A 122 5.62 0.83 -21.36
C GLN A 122 6.64 1.02 -22.50
N MET A 123 6.27 0.74 -23.77
CA MET A 123 7.16 0.96 -24.91
C MET A 123 7.27 2.45 -25.25
N ARG A 124 8.21 3.15 -24.58
CA ARG A 124 8.53 4.56 -24.83
C ARG A 124 8.94 4.81 -26.28
N GLY A 125 7.99 5.28 -27.10
CA GLY A 125 8.27 6.05 -28.31
C GLY A 125 8.42 7.54 -28.00
N PRO A 126 8.90 8.35 -28.96
CA PRO A 126 8.80 9.82 -28.89
C PRO A 126 7.33 10.23 -28.68
N GLY A 127 7.10 11.24 -27.84
CA GLY A 127 5.75 11.69 -27.44
C GLY A 127 5.17 11.02 -26.19
N GLY A 128 5.60 9.80 -25.84
CA GLY A 128 5.17 9.11 -24.62
C GLY A 128 3.75 8.53 -24.70
N ASN A 129 3.63 7.25 -25.02
CA ASN A 129 2.33 6.62 -25.23
C ASN A 129 1.56 6.39 -23.92
N GLN A 130 0.31 6.89 -23.84
CA GLN A 130 -0.59 6.68 -22.70
C GLN A 130 -1.59 5.52 -22.90
N GLU A 131 -1.60 4.87 -24.07
CA GLU A 131 -2.53 3.78 -24.38
C GLU A 131 -2.52 2.66 -23.33
N TRP A 132 -3.73 2.28 -22.91
CA TRP A 132 -3.97 1.06 -22.15
C TRP A 132 -4.00 -0.13 -23.10
N ILE A 133 -3.11 -1.09 -22.88
CA ILE A 133 -3.08 -2.37 -23.60
C ILE A 133 -3.56 -3.49 -22.67
N THR A 134 -4.27 -4.46 -23.26
CA THR A 134 -4.76 -5.63 -22.54
C THR A 134 -3.79 -6.80 -22.72
N GLU A 135 -3.40 -7.40 -21.61
CA GLU A 135 -2.57 -8.61 -21.54
C GLU A 135 -3.38 -9.76 -20.92
N LEU A 136 -2.96 -10.99 -21.18
CA LEU A 136 -3.44 -12.18 -20.49
C LEU A 136 -2.48 -12.55 -19.38
N MET A 137 -3.04 -12.84 -18.20
CA MET A 137 -2.40 -13.68 -17.20
C MET A 137 -3.10 -15.03 -17.22
N VAL A 138 -2.36 -16.12 -17.42
CA VAL A 138 -2.91 -17.48 -17.54
C VAL A 138 -2.27 -18.42 -16.54
N SER A 139 -3.03 -19.29 -15.88
CA SER A 139 -2.51 -20.22 -14.87
C SER A 139 -3.19 -21.60 -14.85
N ASN A 140 -2.44 -22.61 -14.38
CA ASN A 140 -2.94 -23.95 -14.08
C ASN A 140 -3.60 -24.10 -12.70
N PHE A 141 -3.78 -22.99 -11.98
CA PHE A 141 -4.48 -22.92 -10.69
C PHE A 141 -5.27 -21.59 -10.62
N PRO A 142 -6.38 -21.51 -9.85
CA PRO A 142 -7.16 -20.28 -9.77
C PRO A 142 -6.37 -19.17 -9.06
N LEU A 143 -6.25 -18.01 -9.70
CA LEU A 143 -5.74 -16.80 -9.08
C LEU A 143 -6.85 -16.11 -8.28
N GLU A 144 -6.63 -15.87 -6.99
CA GLU A 144 -7.48 -14.94 -6.24
C GLU A 144 -7.15 -13.50 -6.64
N SER A 145 -8.19 -12.66 -6.85
CA SER A 145 -8.04 -11.29 -7.34
C SER A 145 -7.48 -10.34 -6.26
N LEU A 146 -6.16 -10.39 -6.05
CA LEU A 146 -5.48 -9.75 -4.93
C LEU A 146 -5.02 -8.30 -5.17
N HIS A 147 -5.18 -7.72 -6.37
CA HIS A 147 -5.42 -6.28 -6.66
C HIS A 147 -5.32 -5.94 -8.18
N LEU A 148 -6.16 -6.53 -9.04
CA LEU A 148 -6.24 -6.16 -10.46
C LEU A 148 -7.67 -6.14 -11.00
N TYR A 149 -7.87 -5.28 -12.00
CA TYR A 149 -9.13 -4.97 -12.66
C TYR A 149 -9.38 -6.00 -13.76
N ILE A 150 -10.47 -6.76 -13.64
CA ILE A 150 -10.87 -7.80 -14.59
C ILE A 150 -12.34 -7.58 -14.94
N GLU A 151 -12.62 -7.31 -16.21
CA GLU A 151 -14.00 -7.17 -16.72
C GLU A 151 -14.68 -8.55 -16.85
N LYS A 152 -16.00 -8.59 -16.61
CA LYS A 152 -16.87 -9.78 -16.77
C LYS A 152 -16.84 -10.31 -18.22
N GLN A 153 -17.26 -11.53 -18.55
CA GLN A 153 -18.38 -12.36 -18.06
C GLN A 153 -17.94 -13.86 -18.11
N LEU A 154 -18.70 -14.96 -17.90
CA LEU A 154 -20.15 -15.27 -17.92
C LEU A 154 -20.52 -16.30 -16.79
N THR A 155 -21.75 -16.82 -16.87
CA THR A 155 -22.42 -17.99 -16.21
C THR A 155 -21.60 -19.08 -15.49
N ALA A 156 -22.12 -19.75 -14.44
CA ALA A 156 -23.51 -19.82 -13.95
C ALA A 156 -23.63 -19.85 -12.40
N THR A 157 -24.83 -19.54 -11.90
CA THR A 157 -25.30 -19.68 -10.49
C THR A 157 -26.13 -20.97 -10.32
N PRO A 158 -26.21 -21.55 -9.11
CA PRO A 158 -27.27 -21.20 -8.13
C PRO A 158 -26.69 -20.62 -6.81
N GLU A 159 -27.20 -19.51 -6.28
CA GLU A 159 -28.32 -19.36 -5.31
C GLU A 159 -27.80 -19.12 -3.87
N GLY A 160 -28.43 -18.20 -3.13
CA GLY A 160 -28.04 -17.75 -1.79
C GLY A 160 -27.54 -16.29 -1.71
N ASP A 161 -28.47 -15.37 -1.42
CA ASP A 161 -28.28 -14.09 -0.69
C ASP A 161 -27.17 -13.08 -1.09
N GLU A 162 -26.64 -13.08 -2.32
CA GLU A 162 -25.77 -11.99 -2.83
C GLU A 162 -26.44 -11.03 -3.85
N ALA A 163 -27.74 -11.17 -4.10
CA ALA A 163 -28.49 -10.36 -5.07
C ALA A 163 -28.92 -8.97 -4.53
N THR A 164 -27.99 -8.00 -4.44
CA THR A 164 -28.26 -6.54 -4.37
C THR A 164 -26.97 -5.67 -4.46
N ALA A 165 -25.89 -6.19 -5.05
CA ALA A 165 -24.55 -5.59 -4.97
C ALA A 165 -23.84 -5.35 -6.32
N SER A 166 -24.54 -5.53 -7.45
CA SER A 166 -23.98 -5.43 -8.80
C SER A 166 -23.92 -4.01 -9.37
N ASP A 167 -24.70 -3.08 -8.82
CA ASP A 167 -25.12 -1.87 -9.54
C ASP A 167 -24.44 -0.59 -9.00
N LEU A 168 -23.26 -0.75 -8.37
CA LEU A 168 -22.46 0.35 -7.82
C LEU A 168 -21.33 0.75 -8.80
N PRO A 169 -21.04 2.06 -8.95
CA PRO A 169 -20.00 2.54 -9.85
C PRO A 169 -18.59 2.17 -9.38
N PHE A 170 -17.62 2.41 -10.26
CA PHE A 170 -16.27 1.90 -10.19
C PHE A 170 -15.28 3.00 -10.60
N LEU A 171 -14.19 3.15 -9.85
CA LEU A 171 -13.20 4.23 -10.00
C LEU A 171 -11.91 3.69 -10.63
N ASP A 172 -11.26 4.50 -11.48
CA ASP A 172 -10.01 4.16 -12.16
C ASP A 172 -8.76 4.59 -11.36
N ASP A 173 -7.67 3.82 -11.46
CA ASP A 173 -6.39 4.07 -10.78
C ASP A 173 -5.72 5.40 -11.20
N ILE A 174 -5.68 6.37 -10.27
CA ILE A 174 -4.88 7.60 -10.44
C ILE A 174 -3.42 7.33 -10.03
N ASP A 175 -2.53 7.18 -11.01
CA ASP A 175 -1.19 6.67 -10.73
C ASP A 175 -0.17 7.73 -10.27
N ASP A 176 -0.46 9.01 -10.50
CA ASP A 176 0.53 10.11 -10.54
C ASP A 176 0.72 10.90 -9.21
N LEU A 177 0.16 10.43 -8.08
CA LEU A 177 0.37 11.03 -6.75
C LEU A 177 1.73 10.63 -6.14
N GLU A 178 2.54 11.60 -5.70
CA GLU A 178 3.85 11.33 -5.07
C GLU A 178 3.69 10.65 -3.70
N LYS A 179 4.10 9.38 -3.61
CA LYS A 179 3.85 8.50 -2.45
C LYS A 179 4.81 8.76 -1.29
N ILE A 180 4.53 9.80 -0.49
CA ILE A 180 5.15 9.97 0.82
C ILE A 180 4.64 8.86 1.74
N ASN A 181 5.52 7.92 2.10
CA ASN A 181 5.16 6.89 3.08
C ASN A 181 5.09 7.51 4.48
N SER A 182 4.09 7.12 5.26
CA SER A 182 3.97 7.57 6.65
C SER A 182 5.22 7.25 7.47
N PRO A 183 5.71 8.18 8.31
CA PRO A 183 6.85 7.93 9.18
C PRO A 183 6.56 6.86 10.24
N PHE A 184 5.31 6.61 10.61
CA PHE A 184 4.94 5.76 11.76
C PHE A 184 4.09 4.54 11.38
N VAL A 185 3.77 3.71 12.37
CA VAL A 185 2.89 2.53 12.28
C VAL A 185 1.79 2.68 13.32
N SER A 186 0.55 2.40 12.92
CA SER A 186 -0.64 2.40 13.79
C SER A 186 -1.42 1.10 13.58
N PRO A 187 -2.17 0.60 14.59
CA PRO A 187 -3.30 -0.29 14.35
C PRO A 187 -4.27 0.32 13.31
N GLY A 188 -4.98 -0.51 12.56
CA GLY A 188 -5.99 -0.08 11.57
C GLY A 188 -5.46 0.67 10.33
N GLY A 189 -4.16 0.99 10.27
CA GLY A 189 -3.58 1.95 9.34
C GLY A 189 -3.89 1.69 7.85
N LYS A 190 -4.68 2.59 7.26
CA LYS A 190 -5.28 2.50 5.90
C LYS A 190 -4.31 2.59 4.71
N ARG A 191 -3.03 2.24 4.86
CA ARG A 191 -1.98 2.34 3.81
C ARG A 191 -2.39 1.75 2.47
N MET A 192 -3.09 0.61 2.51
CA MET A 192 -3.50 -0.13 1.31
C MET A 192 -4.86 0.31 0.73
N MET A 193 -5.60 1.16 1.44
CA MET A 193 -6.88 1.73 0.98
C MET A 193 -6.82 3.24 0.71
N ALA A 194 -5.73 3.91 1.09
CA ALA A 194 -5.56 5.34 0.94
C ALA A 194 -5.87 5.87 -0.47
N ARG A 195 -5.42 5.19 -1.55
CA ARG A 195 -5.78 5.55 -2.94
C ARG A 195 -7.29 5.60 -3.17
N LYS A 196 -7.97 4.48 -2.92
CA LYS A 196 -9.43 4.34 -3.04
C LYS A 196 -10.17 5.40 -2.21
N ILE A 197 -9.70 5.66 -0.99
CA ILE A 197 -10.28 6.69 -0.12
C ILE A 197 -10.07 8.08 -0.72
N ILE A 198 -8.91 8.36 -1.33
CA ILE A 198 -8.59 9.63 -2.01
C ILE A 198 -9.44 9.86 -3.25
N GLU A 199 -9.65 8.84 -4.07
CA GLU A 199 -10.50 8.88 -5.27
C GLU A 199 -11.98 9.18 -4.91
N LEU A 200 -12.41 8.79 -3.70
CA LEU A 200 -13.74 9.07 -3.14
C LEU A 200 -13.86 10.46 -2.47
N LEU A 201 -12.76 11.21 -2.29
CA LEU A 201 -12.82 12.55 -1.67
C LEU A 201 -13.44 13.57 -2.65
N PRO A 202 -14.52 14.28 -2.26
CA PRO A 202 -15.03 15.40 -3.05
C PRO A 202 -14.14 16.63 -2.88
N GLU A 203 -14.31 17.65 -3.71
CA GLU A 203 -13.57 18.91 -3.62
C GLU A 203 -13.76 19.60 -2.25
N HIS A 204 -12.67 20.03 -1.61
CA HIS A 204 -12.67 20.55 -0.25
C HIS A 204 -11.49 21.51 0.01
N LYS A 205 -11.73 22.56 0.80
CA LYS A 205 -10.69 23.54 1.18
C LYS A 205 -9.97 23.16 2.46
N ALA A 206 -10.71 22.60 3.41
CA ALA A 206 -10.17 22.10 4.67
C ALA A 206 -10.26 20.57 4.72
N TYR A 207 -9.18 19.93 5.18
CA TYR A 207 -9.11 18.48 5.37
C TYR A 207 -8.72 18.13 6.80
N VAL A 208 -9.46 17.22 7.43
CA VAL A 208 -9.26 16.88 8.85
C VAL A 208 -9.28 15.37 9.06
N GLU A 209 -8.27 14.82 9.72
CA GLU A 209 -8.31 13.48 10.32
C GLU A 209 -8.44 13.61 11.85
N PRO A 210 -9.64 13.40 12.46
CA PRO A 210 -9.80 13.45 13.92
C PRO A 210 -9.12 12.28 14.66
N PHE A 211 -8.79 11.22 13.92
CA PHE A 211 -8.12 9.99 14.33
C PHE A 211 -6.96 9.70 13.38
N ALA A 212 -5.85 10.40 13.55
CA ALA A 212 -4.74 10.38 12.60
C ALA A 212 -4.07 8.98 12.52
N GLY A 213 -3.73 8.37 13.65
CA GLY A 213 -3.00 7.10 13.68
C GLY A 213 -1.70 7.14 12.87
N ALA A 214 -1.74 6.63 11.63
CA ALA A 214 -0.61 6.69 10.70
C ALA A 214 -0.73 7.77 9.60
N GLY A 215 -1.79 8.59 9.57
CA GLY A 215 -1.93 9.72 8.64
C GLY A 215 -2.02 9.31 7.17
N HIS A 216 -2.41 8.07 6.87
CA HIS A 216 -2.16 7.46 5.57
C HIS A 216 -2.89 8.14 4.41
N VAL A 217 -4.04 8.77 4.66
CA VAL A 217 -4.80 9.48 3.63
C VAL A 217 -4.18 10.85 3.40
N LEU A 218 -3.92 11.63 4.46
CA LEU A 218 -3.16 12.89 4.41
C LEU A 218 -1.84 12.79 3.62
N PHE A 219 -1.03 11.75 3.90
CA PHE A 219 0.29 11.59 3.26
C PHE A 219 0.23 11.23 1.78
N HIS A 220 -0.90 10.73 1.28
CA HIS A 220 -1.06 10.36 -0.15
C HIS A 220 -1.95 11.34 -0.93
N LYS A 221 -2.81 12.14 -0.29
CA LYS A 221 -3.60 13.18 -0.96
C LYS A 221 -2.74 14.39 -1.33
N ALA A 222 -3.14 15.09 -2.38
CA ALA A 222 -2.68 16.45 -2.64
C ALA A 222 -3.02 17.37 -1.44
N PRO A 223 -2.16 18.32 -1.03
CA PRO A 223 -2.44 19.22 0.09
C PRO A 223 -3.66 20.12 -0.15
N SER A 224 -4.44 20.38 0.91
CA SER A 224 -5.54 21.38 0.89
C SER A 224 -5.09 22.74 1.45
N GLU A 225 -5.93 23.78 1.31
CA GLU A 225 -5.66 25.13 1.89
C GLU A 225 -5.43 25.05 3.40
N VAL A 226 -6.29 24.29 4.10
CA VAL A 226 -6.20 24.00 5.53
C VAL A 226 -6.15 22.49 5.74
N GLU A 227 -5.20 22.02 6.55
CA GLU A 227 -5.14 20.61 6.93
C GLU A 227 -4.93 20.47 8.44
N ALA A 228 -5.60 19.48 9.06
CA ALA A 228 -5.45 19.18 10.48
C ALA A 228 -5.38 17.67 10.76
N LEU A 229 -4.46 17.28 11.65
CA LEU A 229 -4.43 15.96 12.30
C LEU A 229 -4.78 16.10 13.78
N ASN A 230 -5.52 15.13 14.31
CA ASN A 230 -5.67 14.91 15.74
C ASN A 230 -5.48 13.43 16.08
N ASP A 231 -4.96 13.16 17.27
CA ASP A 231 -5.03 11.83 17.87
C ASP A 231 -5.01 12.00 19.39
N VAL A 232 -5.69 11.10 20.12
CA VAL A 232 -5.63 11.08 21.59
C VAL A 232 -4.25 10.64 22.09
N ASN A 233 -3.49 9.91 21.27
CA ASN A 233 -2.12 9.48 21.56
C ASN A 233 -1.13 10.67 21.53
N ALA A 234 -0.85 11.20 22.72
CA ALA A 234 0.07 12.33 22.92
C ALA A 234 1.50 12.09 22.44
N ASP A 235 2.00 10.84 22.47
CA ASP A 235 3.34 10.48 21.99
C ASP A 235 3.42 10.45 20.46
N LEU A 236 2.36 9.98 19.80
CA LEU A 236 2.22 10.00 18.33
C LEU A 236 2.12 11.43 17.80
N ILE A 237 1.27 12.28 18.40
CA ILE A 237 1.17 13.69 18.01
C ILE A 237 2.45 14.46 18.38
N PHE A 238 3.11 14.14 19.49
CA PHE A 238 4.46 14.65 19.77
C PHE A 238 5.44 14.28 18.64
N ALA A 239 5.42 13.04 18.15
CA ALA A 239 6.33 12.60 17.09
C ALA A 239 6.06 13.29 15.75
N TYR A 240 4.80 13.52 15.38
CA TYR A 240 4.44 14.34 14.21
C TYR A 240 4.89 15.81 14.37
N ARG A 241 4.64 16.41 15.55
CA ARG A 241 5.08 17.78 15.88
C ARG A 241 6.62 17.91 15.90
N PHE A 242 7.33 16.85 16.29
CA PHE A 242 8.79 16.79 16.24
C PHE A 242 9.29 16.77 14.79
N VAL A 243 8.83 15.84 13.94
CA VAL A 243 9.29 15.78 12.53
C VAL A 243 8.97 17.08 11.78
N LYS A 244 7.82 17.70 12.06
CA LYS A 244 7.46 19.03 11.52
C LYS A 244 8.44 20.15 11.91
N ARG A 245 9.09 20.06 13.08
CA ARG A 245 9.96 21.11 13.66
C ARG A 245 11.44 20.75 13.74
N MET A 246 11.84 19.53 13.36
CA MET A 246 13.21 19.06 13.53
C MET A 246 14.21 19.92 12.74
N THR A 247 15.33 20.26 13.36
CA THR A 247 16.45 20.90 12.68
C THR A 247 17.26 19.86 11.89
N ASP A 248 18.14 20.32 11.01
CA ASP A 248 19.06 19.41 10.32
C ASP A 248 20.13 18.85 11.28
N ALA A 249 20.40 19.54 12.40
CA ALA A 249 21.21 19.03 13.50
C ALA A 249 20.49 17.91 14.29
N ASP A 250 19.17 17.98 14.46
CA ASP A 250 18.37 16.86 14.99
C ASP A 250 18.41 15.66 14.04
N LEU A 251 18.29 15.89 12.73
CA LEU A 251 18.38 14.83 11.73
C LEU A 251 19.78 14.19 11.71
N ALA A 252 20.85 14.98 11.80
CA ALA A 252 22.22 14.48 11.92
C ALA A 252 22.42 13.65 13.21
N TRP A 253 21.91 14.13 14.35
CA TRP A 253 21.94 13.40 15.62
C TRP A 253 21.14 12.09 15.53
N LEU A 254 19.97 12.10 14.86
CA LEU A 254 19.19 10.88 14.63
C LEU A 254 19.93 9.88 13.74
N LYS A 255 20.62 10.34 12.67
CA LYS A 255 21.42 9.47 11.80
C LYS A 255 22.65 8.87 12.50
N SER A 256 23.19 9.50 13.55
CA SER A 256 24.27 8.92 14.35
C SER A 256 23.79 7.95 15.45
N GLN A 257 22.49 7.83 15.70
CA GLN A 257 21.96 6.83 16.63
C GLN A 257 21.95 5.41 16.03
N SER A 258 22.00 4.39 16.89
CA SER A 258 21.89 3.00 16.45
C SER A 258 20.43 2.61 16.20
N TRP A 259 20.09 2.34 14.94
CA TRP A 259 18.75 1.91 14.52
C TRP A 259 18.62 0.39 14.32
N VAL A 260 19.61 -0.39 14.81
CA VAL A 260 19.57 -1.85 14.79
C VAL A 260 18.66 -2.36 15.91
N ILE A 261 17.65 -3.16 15.55
CA ILE A 261 16.69 -3.74 16.48
C ILE A 261 17.35 -4.87 17.26
N SER A 262 17.58 -4.69 18.56
CA SER A 262 17.97 -5.76 19.48
C SER A 262 17.14 -5.70 20.76
N GLU A 263 17.01 -6.83 21.44
CA GLU A 263 16.23 -6.90 22.70
C GLU A 263 16.79 -5.98 23.77
N LYS A 264 18.12 -5.86 23.85
CA LYS A 264 18.79 -4.90 24.74
C LYS A 264 18.46 -3.46 24.34
N ARG A 265 18.65 -3.07 23.07
CA ARG A 265 18.37 -1.69 22.61
C ARG A 265 16.91 -1.30 22.82
N ALA A 266 15.98 -2.21 22.56
CA ALA A 266 14.55 -1.98 22.80
C ALA A 266 14.21 -1.84 24.28
N ARG A 267 14.82 -2.66 25.15
CA ARG A 267 14.72 -2.53 26.62
C ARG A 267 15.27 -1.19 27.10
N ASP A 268 16.51 -0.88 26.73
CA ASP A 268 17.21 0.36 27.08
C ASP A 268 16.38 1.58 26.69
N LEU A 269 15.75 1.57 25.50
CA LEU A 269 14.89 2.66 25.02
C LEU A 269 13.51 2.67 25.67
N PHE A 270 12.91 1.53 26.01
CA PHE A 270 11.65 1.48 26.75
C PHE A 270 11.82 2.11 28.14
N GLU A 271 12.91 1.77 28.83
CA GLU A 271 13.27 2.23 30.18
C GLU A 271 13.88 3.65 30.18
N LEU A 272 14.36 4.16 29.04
CA LEU A 272 14.91 5.52 28.88
C LEU A 272 13.88 6.59 29.28
N LYS A 273 14.28 7.43 30.25
CA LYS A 273 13.64 8.73 30.56
C LYS A 273 14.31 9.82 29.70
N PRO A 274 13.68 10.32 28.62
CA PRO A 274 14.33 11.26 27.71
C PRO A 274 14.52 12.64 28.36
N ARG A 275 15.67 13.29 28.10
CA ARG A 275 15.94 14.66 28.58
C ARG A 275 15.68 15.71 27.49
N THR A 276 15.72 15.31 26.23
CA THR A 276 15.57 16.18 25.05
C THR A 276 14.46 15.69 24.11
N PRO A 277 13.85 16.57 23.29
CA PRO A 277 12.85 16.18 22.31
C PRO A 277 13.33 15.11 21.31
N ARG A 278 14.59 15.19 20.87
CA ARG A 278 15.18 14.22 19.93
C ARG A 278 15.37 12.82 20.53
N GLU A 279 15.70 12.72 21.82
CA GLU A 279 15.70 11.44 22.54
C GLU A 279 14.29 10.86 22.68
N ARG A 280 13.29 11.70 23.01
CA ARG A 280 11.87 11.25 23.09
C ARG A 280 11.39 10.75 21.73
N PHE A 281 11.75 11.45 20.66
CA PHE A 281 11.44 11.03 19.30
C PHE A 281 12.14 9.73 18.91
N TYR A 282 13.45 9.60 19.16
CA TYR A 282 14.20 8.37 18.89
C TYR A 282 13.62 7.16 19.64
N ARG A 283 13.33 7.31 20.95
CA ARG A 283 12.62 6.32 21.76
C ARG A 283 11.30 5.90 21.10
N PHE A 284 10.43 6.86 20.80
CA PHE A 284 9.13 6.59 20.18
C PHE A 284 9.26 5.89 18.83
N ALA A 285 10.02 6.47 17.90
CA ALA A 285 10.13 6.00 16.52
C ALA A 285 10.79 4.62 16.43
N PHE A 286 11.80 4.34 17.28
CA PHE A 286 12.43 3.03 17.34
C PHE A 286 11.43 1.95 17.79
N LEU A 287 10.77 2.16 18.93
CA LEU A 287 9.79 1.21 19.48
C LEU A 287 8.58 1.04 18.52
N ASN A 288 8.09 2.12 17.92
CA ASN A 288 6.97 2.10 16.97
C ASN A 288 7.26 1.27 15.70
N LYS A 289 8.53 1.16 15.27
CA LYS A 289 8.92 0.25 14.17
C LYS A 289 9.24 -1.16 14.65
N ALA A 290 9.94 -1.30 15.78
CA ALA A 290 10.41 -2.58 16.32
C ALA A 290 9.29 -3.47 16.88
N HIS A 291 8.24 -2.88 17.44
CA HIS A 291 7.12 -3.61 18.05
C HIS A 291 5.99 -3.88 17.06
N TYR A 292 5.30 -5.01 17.23
CA TYR A 292 4.05 -5.30 16.54
C TYR A 292 3.00 -4.21 16.82
N TRP A 293 2.23 -3.85 15.79
CA TRP A 293 1.22 -2.78 15.82
C TRP A 293 1.73 -1.39 16.23
N GLY A 294 3.04 -1.20 16.38
CA GLY A 294 3.64 0.06 16.81
C GLY A 294 3.40 0.42 18.28
N ARG A 295 3.06 -0.58 19.13
CA ARG A 295 2.84 -0.38 20.57
C ARG A 295 4.13 0.08 21.27
N THR A 296 4.19 1.34 21.67
CA THR A 296 5.33 1.94 22.40
C THR A 296 5.19 1.88 23.93
N TYR A 297 4.02 1.48 24.43
CA TYR A 297 3.63 1.51 25.84
C TYR A 297 3.75 0.16 26.56
N VAL A 298 4.10 -0.91 25.84
CA VAL A 298 4.44 -2.23 26.40
C VAL A 298 5.90 -2.58 26.07
N ARG A 299 6.53 -3.36 26.95
CA ARG A 299 7.90 -3.85 26.79
C ARG A 299 7.93 -5.01 25.80
N GLU A 300 6.91 -5.88 25.88
CA GLU A 300 6.68 -7.07 25.09
C GLU A 300 6.18 -6.74 23.67
N GLY A 301 6.26 -7.71 22.76
CA GLY A 301 5.74 -7.54 21.39
C GLY A 301 6.78 -7.08 20.36
N LEU A 302 8.07 -7.22 20.63
CA LEU A 302 9.12 -7.11 19.60
C LEU A 302 8.87 -8.08 18.43
N ARG A 303 9.11 -7.61 17.21
CA ARG A 303 8.99 -8.42 15.99
C ARG A 303 10.10 -9.46 15.93
N ARG A 304 9.74 -10.74 15.98
CA ARG A 304 10.67 -11.88 15.91
C ARG A 304 10.57 -12.69 14.62
N SER A 305 9.44 -12.63 13.90
CA SER A 305 9.24 -13.43 12.68
C SER A 305 10.33 -13.16 11.62
N PRO A 306 10.98 -14.20 11.04
CA PRO A 306 11.91 -14.06 9.91
C PRO A 306 11.32 -13.29 8.72
N THR A 307 10.01 -13.40 8.49
CA THR A 307 9.30 -12.70 7.40
C THR A 307 9.07 -11.21 7.66
N SER A 308 9.32 -10.70 8.88
CA SER A 308 9.14 -9.28 9.19
C SER A 308 10.37 -8.46 8.74
N PRO A 309 10.18 -7.32 8.05
CA PRO A 309 11.28 -6.43 7.65
C PRO A 309 11.84 -5.61 8.83
N HIS A 310 11.11 -5.51 9.95
CA HIS A 310 11.53 -4.82 11.16
C HIS A 310 11.70 -5.80 12.33
N ARG A 311 12.24 -7.00 12.06
CA ARG A 311 12.53 -8.00 13.09
C ARG A 311 13.79 -7.67 13.90
N VAL A 312 13.98 -8.34 15.03
CA VAL A 312 15.28 -8.39 15.73
C VAL A 312 16.40 -8.76 14.76
N GLY A 313 17.49 -7.99 14.78
CA GLY A 313 18.61 -8.04 13.84
C GLY A 313 18.48 -7.14 12.60
N ALA A 314 17.30 -6.57 12.33
CA ALA A 314 17.11 -5.62 11.22
C ALA A 314 17.41 -4.17 11.63
N THR A 315 17.84 -3.34 10.67
CA THR A 315 18.00 -1.89 10.85
C THR A 315 16.73 -1.16 10.42
N ILE A 316 16.26 -0.22 11.25
CA ILE A 316 15.16 0.69 10.90
C ILE A 316 15.70 1.76 9.93
N GLY A 317 15.27 1.70 8.67
CA GLY A 317 15.55 2.71 7.65
C GLY A 317 14.48 3.81 7.57
N GLY A 318 14.63 4.70 6.60
CA GLY A 318 13.65 5.76 6.28
C GLY A 318 13.96 7.15 6.84
N LEU A 319 15.09 7.33 7.54
CA LEU A 319 15.53 8.63 8.06
C LEU A 319 15.69 9.69 6.95
N ASP A 320 16.15 9.27 5.78
CA ASP A 320 16.32 10.15 4.60
C ASP A 320 14.99 10.61 3.98
N ALA A 321 13.85 10.01 4.37
CA ALA A 321 12.53 10.50 3.99
C ALA A 321 11.99 11.57 4.97
N LEU A 322 12.56 11.71 6.17
CA LEU A 322 12.09 12.66 7.17
C LEU A 322 12.10 14.14 6.70
N PRO A 323 13.04 14.62 5.85
CA PRO A 323 12.93 15.94 5.23
C PRO A 323 11.66 16.13 4.39
N LYS A 324 11.27 15.16 3.55
CA LYS A 324 10.01 15.22 2.77
C LYS A 324 8.78 15.13 3.67
N VAL A 325 8.85 14.38 4.78
CA VAL A 325 7.79 14.34 5.79
C VAL A 325 7.68 15.67 6.54
N ARG A 326 8.80 16.32 6.90
CA ARG A 326 8.85 17.67 7.49
C ARG A 326 8.17 18.69 6.58
N GLU A 327 8.51 18.68 5.29
CA GLU A 327 7.91 19.51 4.25
C GLU A 327 6.40 19.28 4.10
N ARG A 328 5.95 18.02 3.91
CA ARG A 328 4.52 17.67 3.79
C ARG A 328 3.71 18.08 5.03
N LEU A 329 4.31 18.08 6.21
CA LEU A 329 3.68 18.50 7.46
C LEU A 329 3.77 20.00 7.75
N ALA A 330 4.51 20.80 6.95
CA ALA A 330 4.81 22.20 7.26
C ALA A 330 3.56 23.08 7.45
N LYS A 331 2.50 22.89 6.67
CA LYS A 331 1.21 23.60 6.82
C LYS A 331 0.19 22.91 7.74
N VAL A 332 0.36 21.61 8.00
CA VAL A 332 -0.60 20.76 8.75
C VAL A 332 -0.71 21.17 10.22
N ARG A 333 -1.91 21.52 10.67
CA ARG A 333 -2.24 21.80 12.08
C ARG A 333 -2.31 20.48 12.86
N MET A 334 -1.88 20.47 14.12
CA MET A 334 -1.75 19.23 14.90
C MET A 334 -2.31 19.40 16.31
N HIS A 335 -3.36 18.65 16.63
CA HIS A 335 -4.08 18.66 17.90
C HIS A 335 -3.85 17.35 18.66
N ASN A 336 -4.06 17.38 19.97
CA ASN A 336 -4.03 16.20 20.83
C ASN A 336 -5.14 16.34 21.86
N GLU A 337 -6.36 16.16 21.37
CA GLU A 337 -7.62 16.48 22.03
C GLU A 337 -8.62 15.35 21.80
N ASP A 338 -9.75 15.38 22.51
CA ASP A 338 -10.88 14.51 22.16
C ASP A 338 -11.37 14.85 20.74
N TRP A 339 -11.68 13.82 19.96
CA TRP A 339 -12.03 13.94 18.54
C TRP A 339 -13.22 14.88 18.29
N LYS A 340 -14.18 14.98 19.23
CA LYS A 340 -15.36 15.85 19.14
C LYS A 340 -14.97 17.31 19.19
N GLN A 341 -13.93 17.67 19.96
CA GLN A 341 -13.43 19.04 20.05
C GLN A 341 -12.83 19.49 18.71
N VAL A 342 -12.06 18.61 18.06
CA VAL A 342 -11.44 18.92 16.76
C VAL A 342 -12.47 18.88 15.63
N VAL A 343 -13.44 17.97 15.66
CA VAL A 343 -14.57 17.98 14.73
C VAL A 343 -15.35 19.29 14.85
N ALA A 344 -15.78 19.69 16.05
CA ALA A 344 -16.50 20.94 16.26
C ALA A 344 -15.69 22.20 15.89
N ARG A 345 -14.37 22.19 16.13
CA ARG A 345 -13.45 23.31 15.79
C ARG A 345 -13.31 23.55 14.29
N TYR A 346 -13.56 22.55 13.45
CA TYR A 346 -13.40 22.63 12.00
C TYR A 346 -14.72 22.40 11.23
N ASP A 347 -15.88 22.33 11.90
CA ASP A 347 -17.15 22.04 11.20
C ASP A 347 -17.67 23.23 10.37
N ALA A 348 -17.30 23.22 9.09
CA ALA A 348 -17.72 24.18 8.06
C ALA A 348 -18.02 23.47 6.72
N PRO A 349 -18.89 24.01 5.84
CA PRO A 349 -19.35 23.33 4.62
C PRO A 349 -18.25 22.93 3.61
N ASP A 350 -17.15 23.68 3.59
CA ASP A 350 -15.97 23.47 2.74
C ASP A 350 -14.95 22.49 3.36
N THR A 351 -15.22 21.99 4.57
CA THR A 351 -14.40 21.00 5.28
C THR A 351 -14.80 19.57 4.92
N LEU A 352 -13.78 18.72 4.76
CA LEU A 352 -13.90 17.29 4.60
C LEU A 352 -13.19 16.57 5.76
N PHE A 353 -13.95 15.81 6.53
CA PHE A 353 -13.43 14.92 7.57
C PHE A 353 -13.18 13.52 7.01
N PHE A 354 -11.99 12.96 7.22
CA PHE A 354 -11.77 11.52 7.13
C PHE A 354 -11.67 10.94 8.54
N ILE A 355 -12.54 9.99 8.86
CA ILE A 355 -12.79 9.55 10.23
C ILE A 355 -12.49 8.05 10.29
N ASP A 356 -11.46 7.67 11.05
CA ASP A 356 -11.02 6.28 11.20
C ASP A 356 -10.86 5.92 12.69
N PRO A 357 -11.98 5.76 13.42
CA PRO A 357 -11.98 5.61 14.88
C PRO A 357 -11.53 4.21 15.31
N PRO A 358 -11.22 3.98 16.60
CA PRO A 358 -10.95 2.64 17.10
C PRO A 358 -12.18 1.73 16.95
N TYR A 359 -11.97 0.57 16.32
CA TYR A 359 -13.02 -0.42 16.02
C TYR A 359 -13.36 -1.27 17.28
N PRO A 360 -14.55 -1.13 17.91
CA PRO A 360 -14.84 -1.70 19.23
C PRO A 360 -14.80 -3.24 19.30
N SER A 361 -15.15 -3.93 18.21
CA SER A 361 -15.16 -5.39 18.10
C SER A 361 -13.76 -5.96 17.81
N HIS A 362 -12.82 -5.12 17.37
CA HIS A 362 -11.45 -5.50 17.02
C HIS A 362 -10.38 -5.08 18.03
N TRP A 363 -10.74 -4.30 19.06
CA TRP A 363 -9.86 -4.02 20.19
C TRP A 363 -9.88 -5.17 21.21
N PRO A 364 -8.75 -5.52 21.86
CA PRO A 364 -8.75 -6.59 22.86
C PRO A 364 -9.67 -6.30 24.05
N LYS A 365 -10.39 -7.33 24.52
CA LYS A 365 -11.07 -7.35 25.83
C LYS A 365 -10.09 -7.50 27.00
N GLU A 366 -8.87 -6.96 26.86
CA GLU A 366 -7.84 -6.93 27.90
C GLU A 366 -8.33 -6.08 29.09
N LYS A 367 -8.17 -6.55 30.33
CA LYS A 367 -8.51 -5.75 31.52
C LYS A 367 -7.49 -4.62 31.70
N GLY A 368 -7.77 -3.46 31.11
CA GLY A 368 -6.92 -2.28 31.19
C GLY A 368 -7.65 -1.00 30.75
N PRO A 369 -7.06 0.19 31.00
CA PRO A 369 -7.72 1.48 30.83
C PRO A 369 -8.02 1.86 29.37
N LEU A 370 -7.70 1.02 28.37
CA LEU A 370 -7.95 1.27 26.95
C LEU A 370 -9.04 0.37 26.34
N ALA A 371 -9.68 -0.51 27.11
CA ALA A 371 -10.61 -1.50 26.58
C ALA A 371 -12.07 -1.04 26.57
N GLY A 372 -12.66 -0.93 25.36
CA GLY A 372 -14.11 -0.97 25.10
C GLY A 372 -15.00 0.17 25.61
N LYS A 373 -14.57 0.97 26.59
CA LYS A 373 -15.41 1.99 27.25
C LYS A 373 -15.38 3.38 26.61
N TRP A 374 -14.53 3.62 25.61
CA TRP A 374 -14.17 4.95 25.14
C TRP A 374 -14.78 5.36 23.79
N PHE A 375 -15.54 4.48 23.14
CA PHE A 375 -16.13 4.77 21.84
C PHE A 375 -17.56 4.25 21.76
N ASP A 376 -18.51 5.18 21.69
CA ASP A 376 -19.95 4.91 21.58
C ASP A 376 -20.41 5.16 20.14
N ASP A 377 -20.97 4.13 19.50
CA ASP A 377 -21.56 4.23 18.16
C ASP A 377 -22.68 5.28 18.12
N ALA A 378 -23.47 5.41 19.20
CA ALA A 378 -24.60 6.33 19.27
C ALA A 378 -24.14 7.79 19.42
N GLU A 379 -23.08 8.07 20.19
CA GLU A 379 -22.42 9.39 20.20
C GLU A 379 -21.80 9.72 18.84
N LEU A 380 -21.10 8.79 18.20
CA LEU A 380 -20.55 9.01 16.86
C LEU A 380 -21.66 9.38 15.87
N VAL A 381 -22.73 8.58 15.79
CA VAL A 381 -23.89 8.87 14.93
C VAL A 381 -24.54 10.21 15.27
N ARG A 382 -24.64 10.59 16.55
CA ARG A 382 -25.18 11.87 17.00
C ARG A 382 -24.36 13.06 16.50
N VAL A 383 -23.03 12.99 16.60
CA VAL A 383 -22.13 14.04 16.09
C VAL A 383 -22.19 14.12 14.57
N LEU A 384 -22.12 12.98 13.86
CA LEU A 384 -22.17 12.94 12.39
C LEU A 384 -23.46 13.51 11.80
N LYS A 385 -24.59 13.40 12.52
CA LYS A 385 -25.87 14.01 12.12
C LYS A 385 -25.90 15.53 12.25
N GLY A 386 -25.01 16.12 13.06
CA GLY A 386 -24.93 17.56 13.29
C GLY A 386 -23.93 18.30 12.40
N LEU A 387 -23.17 17.60 11.55
CA LEU A 387 -22.09 18.20 10.76
C LEU A 387 -22.62 19.04 9.59
N LYS A 388 -22.07 20.25 9.46
CA LYS A 388 -22.16 21.10 8.27
C LYS A 388 -21.15 20.65 7.20
N GLY A 389 -19.99 20.18 7.64
CA GLY A 389 -18.94 19.64 6.78
C GLY A 389 -19.28 18.27 6.21
N ARG A 390 -18.53 17.86 5.18
CA ARG A 390 -18.65 16.53 4.56
C ARG A 390 -17.76 15.53 5.30
N PHE A 391 -18.15 14.26 5.35
CA PHE A 391 -17.32 13.22 5.95
C PHE A 391 -17.28 11.91 5.17
N ILE A 392 -16.14 11.21 5.26
CA ILE A 392 -16.02 9.78 5.01
C ILE A 392 -15.55 9.12 6.31
N LEU A 393 -16.34 8.19 6.83
CA LEU A 393 -16.02 7.33 7.97
C LEU A 393 -15.64 5.93 7.47
N SER A 394 -14.50 5.40 7.92
CA SER A 394 -14.06 4.01 7.75
C SER A 394 -14.40 3.21 9.01
N TYR A 395 -15.13 2.09 8.90
CA TYR A 395 -15.62 1.38 10.09
C TYR A 395 -15.98 -0.11 9.90
N GLU A 396 -16.36 -0.77 11.00
CA GLU A 396 -16.80 -2.16 11.05
C GLU A 396 -18.04 -2.42 10.18
N LEU A 397 -18.08 -3.54 9.46
CA LEU A 397 -19.14 -3.84 8.51
C LEU A 397 -20.47 -4.20 9.19
N GLU A 398 -20.41 -4.88 10.33
CA GLU A 398 -21.59 -5.25 11.14
C GLU A 398 -22.31 -4.03 11.71
N LYS A 399 -21.59 -2.92 11.89
CA LYS A 399 -22.14 -1.67 12.43
C LYS A 399 -22.95 -0.88 11.39
N ALA A 400 -23.05 -1.35 10.15
CA ALA A 400 -23.79 -0.69 9.06
C ALA A 400 -25.28 -0.42 9.37
N ALA A 401 -25.88 -1.09 10.36
CA ALA A 401 -27.22 -0.80 10.85
C ALA A 401 -27.30 0.49 11.71
N ALA A 402 -26.25 0.83 12.47
CA ALA A 402 -26.21 2.06 13.27
C ALA A 402 -26.18 3.31 12.39
N PHE A 403 -25.51 3.23 11.23
CA PHE A 403 -25.37 4.31 10.25
C PHE A 403 -26.50 4.33 9.21
N LYS A 404 -27.68 3.77 9.53
CA LYS A 404 -28.78 3.59 8.57
C LYS A 404 -29.23 4.88 7.86
N ASP A 405 -29.12 6.02 8.55
CA ASP A 405 -29.55 7.34 8.09
C ASP A 405 -28.51 8.04 7.20
N PHE A 406 -27.39 7.37 6.90
CA PHE A 406 -26.31 7.84 6.04
C PHE A 406 -26.14 6.95 4.80
N ARG A 407 -25.41 7.46 3.80
CA ARG A 407 -24.95 6.67 2.65
C ARG A 407 -23.88 5.69 3.12
N ARG A 408 -23.95 4.45 2.65
CA ARG A 408 -23.15 3.31 3.13
C ARG A 408 -22.66 2.48 1.96
N THR A 409 -21.35 2.29 1.85
CA THR A 409 -20.69 1.56 0.75
C THR A 409 -19.70 0.54 1.32
N ARG A 410 -19.50 -0.60 0.63
CA ARG A 410 -18.52 -1.62 1.03
C ARG A 410 -17.22 -1.46 0.23
N ILE A 411 -16.10 -1.16 0.90
CA ILE A 411 -14.78 -1.04 0.25
C ILE A 411 -13.99 -2.35 0.36
N LYS A 412 -13.45 -2.86 -0.76
CA LYS A 412 -12.65 -4.10 -0.76
C LYS A 412 -11.28 -3.85 -0.10
N THR A 413 -11.06 -4.50 1.03
CA THR A 413 -9.81 -4.44 1.81
C THR A 413 -8.70 -5.25 1.14
N VAL A 414 -7.46 -5.02 1.58
CA VAL A 414 -6.28 -5.78 1.13
C VAL A 414 -5.77 -6.59 2.31
N HIS A 415 -5.44 -7.87 2.11
CA HIS A 415 -5.10 -8.78 3.20
C HIS A 415 -3.85 -8.32 3.98
N THR A 416 -4.05 -7.76 5.17
CA THR A 416 -2.99 -7.44 6.13
C THR A 416 -2.95 -8.48 7.25
N GLY A 417 -2.35 -9.64 6.94
CA GLY A 417 -1.83 -10.68 7.83
C GLY A 417 -2.51 -10.91 9.19
N THR A 418 -3.21 -12.04 9.32
CA THR A 418 -3.54 -12.73 10.58
C THR A 418 -3.72 -11.86 11.83
N HIS A 419 -4.89 -11.21 11.93
CA HIS A 419 -5.46 -10.89 13.23
C HIS A 419 -5.58 -12.19 14.06
N GLN A 420 -5.44 -12.12 15.39
CA GLN A 420 -5.63 -13.27 16.29
C GLN A 420 -7.11 -13.69 16.44
N LEU A 421 -7.99 -13.24 15.55
CA LEU A 421 -9.45 -13.29 15.67
C LEU A 421 -10.09 -13.72 14.35
N GLY A 422 -9.90 -15.00 14.01
CA GLY A 422 -10.69 -15.69 12.99
C GLY A 422 -10.33 -15.38 11.54
N ASN A 423 -11.19 -15.89 10.64
CA ASN A 423 -11.03 -15.87 9.20
C ASN A 423 -12.14 -14.99 8.56
N ARG A 424 -11.98 -14.61 7.29
CA ARG A 424 -13.00 -14.01 6.41
C ARG A 424 -13.52 -12.59 6.76
N ARG A 425 -12.76 -11.53 6.40
CA ARG A 425 -13.37 -10.31 5.83
C ARG A 425 -12.58 -9.79 4.64
N LYS A 426 -13.28 -9.59 3.52
CA LYS A 426 -12.79 -8.99 2.26
C LYS A 426 -13.18 -7.51 2.11
N TYR A 427 -13.97 -6.98 3.04
CA TYR A 427 -14.61 -5.66 2.96
C TYR A 427 -14.66 -4.94 4.30
N GLU A 428 -14.66 -3.61 4.23
CA GLU A 428 -14.87 -2.66 5.34
C GLU A 428 -16.05 -1.74 4.96
N LEU A 429 -16.69 -1.09 5.95
CA LEU A 429 -17.75 -0.12 5.72
C LEU A 429 -17.16 1.29 5.50
N LEU A 430 -17.60 1.96 4.44
CA LEU A 430 -17.52 3.41 4.31
C LEU A 430 -18.91 4.03 4.55
N VAL A 431 -18.95 5.14 5.28
CA VAL A 431 -20.15 5.92 5.56
C VAL A 431 -19.92 7.39 5.18
N SER A 432 -20.90 8.04 4.55
CA SER A 432 -20.83 9.46 4.19
C SER A 432 -22.18 10.19 4.25
N ASN A 433 -22.14 11.52 4.41
CA ASN A 433 -23.30 12.41 4.26
C ASN A 433 -23.49 12.94 2.82
N PHE A 434 -22.60 12.61 1.88
CA PHE A 434 -22.66 13.02 0.47
C PHE A 434 -22.51 11.80 -0.47
N SER A 435 -22.95 11.92 -1.72
CA SER A 435 -22.76 10.89 -2.74
C SER A 435 -21.28 10.69 -3.02
N LEU A 436 -20.75 9.51 -2.72
CA LEU A 436 -19.46 9.07 -3.23
C LEU A 436 -19.54 8.96 -4.77
N LYS A 437 -18.41 9.18 -5.44
CA LYS A 437 -18.26 9.00 -6.89
C LYS A 437 -18.06 7.52 -7.24
#